data_AF-A0A1I8J1E5-F1
#
_entry.id   AF-A0A1I8J1E5-F1
#
_cell.length_a   1.000
_cell.length_b   1.000
_cell.length_c   1.000
_cell.angle_alpha   90.00
_cell.angle_beta   90.00
_cell.angle_gamma   90.00
#
_symmetry.space_group_name_H-M   'P 1'
#
loop_
_entity.id
_entity.type
_entity.pdbx_description
1 polymer ?
#
loop_
_entity_poly.entity_id
_entity_poly.type
_entity_poly.pdbx_seq_one_letter_code
_entity_poly.pdbx_strand_id
1 'polypeptide(L)'
;GIRLSIVVGQAGSAANKARAGGGGGGGSFVYRTIDDGNDELLLAAGGGGGAADSNRGKPGSATTSGSDSYGSTKGGKGGTNGAAGFSSSGGLLNSMLASGGCGAGWLGKTKSKKETKNDGEGGGSRAQGWIGGRPGDGGTGRGGFGGGGGGGESSLTYGAGGAGGGYSGGGGAVSAGLGGGGGGSFCGGSDCSTVQGGNLDSDQGRVKFRLLVPFVDACD
;
A
#
# COMPACT_ATOMS: atom_id res chain seq x y z
N GLY A 1 -29.45 -7.87 -8.60
CA GLY A 1 -29.24 -6.52 -8.02
C GLY A 1 -27.74 -6.26 -7.92
N ILE A 2 -27.29 -5.00 -8.07
CA ILE A 2 -25.86 -4.65 -8.05
C ILE A 2 -25.33 -4.74 -6.60
N ARG A 3 -24.27 -5.52 -6.39
CA ARG A 3 -23.57 -5.60 -5.10
C ARG A 3 -22.30 -4.76 -5.12
N LEU A 4 -22.24 -3.77 -4.25
CA LEU A 4 -21.03 -2.98 -4.00
C LEU A 4 -20.21 -3.62 -2.87
N SER A 5 -18.90 -3.66 -3.07
CA SER A 5 -17.90 -4.01 -2.08
C SER A 5 -17.09 -2.77 -1.72
N ILE A 6 -16.99 -2.49 -0.42
CA ILE A 6 -16.29 -1.33 0.11
C ILE A 6 -15.20 -1.83 1.06
N VAL A 7 -13.97 -1.40 0.79
CA VAL A 7 -12.78 -1.71 1.58
C VAL A 7 -12.29 -0.39 2.16
N VAL A 8 -12.27 -0.29 3.48
CA VAL A 8 -11.75 0.89 4.18
C VAL A 8 -10.31 0.59 4.59
N GLY A 9 -9.36 1.18 3.86
CA GLY A 9 -7.94 1.05 4.16
C GLY A 9 -7.64 1.51 5.58
N GLN A 10 -6.72 0.83 6.24
CA GLN A 10 -6.30 1.17 7.59
C GLN A 10 -4.86 1.70 7.61
N ALA A 11 -4.54 2.50 8.62
CA ALA A 11 -3.19 2.92 8.93
C ALA A 11 -2.28 1.72 9.17
N GLY A 12 -1.02 1.84 8.77
CA GLY A 12 0.03 0.94 9.23
C GLY A 12 0.35 1.19 10.70
N SER A 13 0.91 0.18 11.38
CA SER A 13 1.32 0.31 12.77
C SER A 13 2.68 0.95 12.91
N ALA A 14 2.88 1.67 14.02
CA ALA A 14 4.16 2.20 14.42
C ALA A 14 5.16 1.09 14.77
N ALA A 15 6.43 1.41 14.59
CA ALA A 15 7.54 0.61 15.08
C ALA A 15 7.66 0.75 16.61
N ASN A 16 7.93 -0.34 17.31
CA ASN A 16 8.10 -0.38 18.78
C ASN A 16 9.55 -0.16 19.23
N LYS A 17 10.49 0.03 18.29
CA LYS A 17 11.92 0.19 18.56
C LYS A 17 12.49 1.28 17.67
N ALA A 18 13.54 1.94 18.14
CA ALA A 18 14.23 3.00 17.41
C ALA A 18 14.82 2.53 16.06
N ARG A 19 15.13 1.23 15.94
CA ARG A 19 15.74 0.64 14.73
C ARG A 19 14.75 -0.18 13.88
N ALA A 20 13.45 0.02 14.08
CA ALA A 20 12.39 -0.65 13.35
C ALA A 20 11.72 0.30 12.35
N GLY A 21 11.34 -0.20 11.17
CA GLY A 21 10.52 0.53 10.22
C GLY A 21 9.03 0.47 10.58
N GLY A 22 8.30 1.55 10.32
CA GLY A 22 6.84 1.56 10.39
C GLY A 22 6.20 0.83 9.21
N GLY A 23 4.98 0.32 9.42
CA GLY A 23 4.20 -0.27 8.33
C GLY A 23 3.56 0.80 7.43
N GLY A 24 3.35 0.47 6.15
CA GLY A 24 2.59 1.31 5.23
C GLY A 24 1.08 1.19 5.45
N GLY A 25 0.33 2.26 5.18
CA GLY A 25 -1.12 2.25 5.20
C GLY A 25 -1.71 1.49 4.01
N GLY A 26 -2.89 0.91 4.19
CA GLY A 26 -3.60 0.23 3.10
C GLY A 26 -4.44 1.19 2.26
N GLY A 27 -4.72 0.76 1.03
CA GLY A 27 -5.63 1.46 0.13
C GLY A 27 -7.09 1.24 0.49
N SER A 28 -7.95 2.18 0.10
CA SER A 28 -9.41 2.03 0.17
C SER A 28 -9.98 1.78 -1.21
N PHE A 29 -10.99 0.92 -1.32
CA PHE A 29 -11.53 0.48 -2.60
C PHE A 29 -13.05 0.49 -2.61
N VAL A 30 -13.63 0.86 -3.74
CA VAL A 30 -15.05 0.66 -4.05
C VAL A 30 -15.12 -0.06 -5.38
N TYR A 31 -15.73 -1.23 -5.41
CA TYR A 31 -15.89 -2.03 -6.62
C TYR A 31 -17.22 -2.78 -6.61
N ARG A 32 -17.68 -3.19 -7.79
CA ARG A 32 -18.83 -4.09 -7.92
C ARG A 32 -18.42 -5.40 -8.54
N THR A 33 -19.05 -6.47 -8.11
CA THR A 33 -18.95 -7.78 -8.78
C THR A 33 -19.97 -7.82 -9.91
N ILE A 34 -19.52 -8.15 -11.11
CA ILE A 34 -20.35 -8.34 -12.30
C ILE A 34 -20.59 -9.86 -12.46
N ASP A 35 -21.71 -10.24 -13.09
CA ASP A 35 -22.30 -11.59 -13.09
C ASP A 35 -21.39 -12.73 -13.63
N ASP A 36 -20.19 -12.42 -14.15
CA ASP A 36 -19.18 -13.39 -14.61
C ASP A 36 -18.00 -13.58 -13.63
N GLY A 37 -18.12 -13.10 -12.39
CA GLY A 37 -17.06 -13.18 -11.37
C GLY A 37 -15.92 -12.17 -11.56
N ASN A 38 -16.03 -11.27 -12.54
CA ASN A 38 -15.15 -10.14 -12.72
C ASN A 38 -15.59 -8.98 -11.84
N ASP A 39 -14.64 -8.34 -11.16
CA ASP A 39 -14.92 -7.13 -10.40
C ASP A 39 -14.49 -5.89 -11.18
N GLU A 40 -15.37 -4.91 -11.25
CA GLU A 40 -15.08 -3.61 -11.80
C GLU A 40 -14.74 -2.64 -10.68
N LEU A 41 -13.50 -2.12 -10.74
CA LEU A 41 -13.04 -1.10 -9.84
C LEU A 41 -13.68 0.25 -10.19
N LEU A 42 -14.32 0.88 -9.21
CA LEU A 42 -14.93 2.20 -9.38
C LEU A 42 -14.01 3.30 -8.82
N LEU A 43 -13.54 3.11 -7.59
CA LEU A 43 -12.62 4.03 -6.93
C LEU A 43 -11.56 3.25 -6.16
N ALA A 44 -10.33 3.80 -6.16
CA ALA A 44 -9.30 3.44 -5.21
C ALA A 44 -8.58 4.69 -4.69
N ALA A 45 -8.38 4.76 -3.38
CA ALA A 45 -7.52 5.76 -2.76
C ALA A 45 -6.26 5.06 -2.24
N GLY A 46 -5.09 5.51 -2.67
CA GLY A 46 -3.80 4.97 -2.24
C GLY A 46 -3.48 5.29 -0.78
N GLY A 47 -2.93 4.32 -0.06
CA GLY A 47 -2.38 4.48 1.28
C GLY A 47 -0.97 5.10 1.28
N GLY A 48 -0.59 5.73 2.39
CA GLY A 48 0.77 6.26 2.58
C GLY A 48 1.80 5.17 2.90
N GLY A 49 3.06 5.42 2.59
CA GLY A 49 4.18 4.61 3.04
C GLY A 49 4.50 4.81 4.53
N GLY A 50 5.08 3.80 5.15
CA GLY A 50 5.62 3.81 6.50
C GLY A 50 6.92 4.61 6.59
N ALA A 51 7.12 5.25 7.74
CA ALA A 51 8.34 5.98 8.06
C ALA A 51 9.43 5.06 8.60
N ALA A 52 10.67 5.53 8.56
CA ALA A 52 11.83 4.98 9.25
C ALA A 52 12.72 6.13 9.74
N ASP A 53 13.78 5.80 10.47
CA ASP A 53 14.64 6.74 11.24
C ASP A 53 14.88 8.09 10.55
N SER A 54 15.44 8.09 9.35
CA SER A 54 15.84 9.32 8.65
C SER A 54 14.77 9.89 7.71
N ASN A 55 13.70 9.14 7.42
CA ASN A 55 12.78 9.48 6.34
C ASN A 55 11.32 9.12 6.65
N ARG A 56 10.46 10.11 6.45
CA ARG A 56 9.02 9.89 6.37
C ARG A 56 8.69 9.03 5.14
N GLY A 57 7.70 8.17 5.27
CA GLY A 57 7.11 7.51 4.11
C GLY A 57 6.43 8.53 3.19
N LYS A 58 6.30 8.19 1.91
CA LYS A 58 5.62 9.06 0.95
C LYS A 58 4.10 8.97 1.12
N PRO A 59 3.36 10.08 0.90
CA PRO A 59 1.90 10.05 0.95
C PRO A 59 1.32 9.20 -0.19
N GLY A 60 0.04 8.85 -0.09
CA GLY A 60 -0.71 8.26 -1.21
C GLY A 60 -0.68 9.20 -2.42
N SER A 61 -0.58 8.61 -3.62
CA SER A 61 -0.48 9.33 -4.89
C SER A 61 -1.87 9.63 -5.47
N ALA A 62 -2.05 10.83 -6.04
CA ALA A 62 -3.23 11.16 -6.82
C ALA A 62 -3.26 10.41 -8.17
N THR A 63 -2.10 9.99 -8.68
CA THR A 63 -2.00 9.29 -9.96
C THR A 63 -2.27 7.80 -9.78
N THR A 64 -2.52 7.12 -10.90
CA THR A 64 -2.66 5.66 -10.94
C THR A 64 -1.38 4.94 -10.55
N SER A 65 -0.22 5.56 -10.74
CA SER A 65 1.05 4.96 -10.34
C SER A 65 1.29 5.11 -8.84
N GLY A 66 1.76 4.03 -8.22
CA GLY A 66 2.38 4.09 -6.92
C GLY A 66 3.68 4.90 -7.00
N SER A 67 4.11 5.44 -5.87
CA SER A 67 5.39 6.13 -5.79
C SER A 67 6.52 5.19 -5.38
N ASP A 68 7.71 5.51 -5.85
CA ASP A 68 8.95 4.91 -5.40
C ASP A 68 9.21 5.20 -3.92
N SER A 69 9.91 4.31 -3.23
CA SER A 69 10.46 4.59 -1.89
C SER A 69 11.43 5.78 -1.87
N TYR A 70 11.74 6.29 -0.68
CA TYR A 70 12.80 7.30 -0.53
C TYR A 70 14.15 6.71 -0.96
N GLY A 71 15.02 7.53 -1.58
CA GLY A 71 16.35 7.08 -2.03
C GLY A 71 16.36 6.06 -3.18
N SER A 72 15.24 5.91 -3.90
CA SER A 72 15.05 4.98 -5.04
C SER A 72 15.94 5.29 -6.25
N THR A 73 17.24 4.98 -6.16
CA THR A 73 18.10 4.78 -7.34
C THR A 73 18.29 3.28 -7.62
N LYS A 74 18.08 2.40 -6.63
CA LYS A 74 18.38 0.96 -6.73
C LYS A 74 17.45 0.02 -5.94
N GLY A 75 16.12 0.12 -6.03
CA GLY A 75 15.32 -1.07 -5.66
C GLY A 75 13.86 -0.93 -5.30
N GLY A 76 13.39 0.17 -4.72
CA GLY A 76 12.00 0.30 -4.26
C GLY A 76 11.12 1.09 -5.22
N LYS A 77 10.53 0.42 -6.22
CA LYS A 77 9.74 1.03 -7.30
C LYS A 77 8.24 0.92 -7.06
N GLY A 78 7.52 2.01 -7.32
CA GLY A 78 6.06 2.01 -7.33
C GLY A 78 5.50 1.14 -8.47
N GLY A 79 4.35 0.51 -8.24
CA GLY A 79 3.63 -0.21 -9.28
C GLY A 79 2.93 0.74 -10.25
N THR A 80 2.55 0.20 -11.40
CA THR A 80 1.77 0.90 -12.43
C THR A 80 0.61 0.02 -12.91
N ASN A 81 -0.41 0.62 -13.52
CA ASN A 81 -1.54 -0.09 -14.13
C ASN A 81 -2.18 -1.16 -13.23
N GLY A 82 -2.36 -0.86 -11.95
CA GLY A 82 -2.98 -1.79 -11.00
C GLY A 82 -2.01 -2.79 -10.36
N ALA A 83 -0.74 -2.82 -10.78
CA ALA A 83 0.25 -3.74 -10.22
C ALA A 83 0.72 -3.34 -8.82
N ALA A 84 1.18 -4.33 -8.06
CA ALA A 84 1.88 -4.10 -6.80
C ALA A 84 3.18 -3.32 -7.00
N GLY A 85 3.67 -2.76 -5.90
CA GLY A 85 5.03 -2.22 -5.87
C GLY A 85 6.08 -3.32 -5.88
N PHE A 86 7.33 -2.88 -6.06
CA PHE A 86 8.49 -3.73 -6.17
C PHE A 86 9.59 -3.28 -5.20
N SER A 87 10.26 -4.26 -4.63
CA SER A 87 11.51 -4.10 -3.90
C SER A 87 12.50 -5.13 -4.42
N SER A 88 13.72 -4.69 -4.74
CA SER A 88 14.88 -5.55 -4.95
C SER A 88 16.09 -4.93 -4.30
N SER A 89 16.75 -5.68 -3.44
CA SER A 89 18.00 -5.29 -2.79
C SER A 89 19.17 -5.24 -3.78
N GLY A 90 18.95 -5.57 -5.06
CA GLY A 90 19.99 -5.53 -6.10
C GLY A 90 21.18 -6.45 -5.83
N GLY A 91 20.98 -7.53 -5.05
CA GLY A 91 22.06 -8.43 -4.65
C GLY A 91 22.95 -7.89 -3.52
N LEU A 92 22.59 -6.76 -2.88
CA LEU A 92 23.19 -6.33 -1.60
C LEU A 92 22.68 -7.26 -0.48
N LEU A 93 23.11 -8.52 -0.52
CA LEU A 93 22.86 -9.57 0.45
C LEU A 93 23.71 -9.32 1.69
N ASN A 94 23.41 -8.24 2.38
CA ASN A 94 23.89 -8.00 3.71
C ASN A 94 22.69 -8.25 4.64
N SER A 95 22.81 -9.23 5.54
CA SER A 95 21.78 -9.62 6.51
C SER A 95 21.38 -8.52 7.51
N MET A 96 22.04 -7.36 7.45
CA MET A 96 21.77 -6.18 8.26
C MET A 96 20.73 -5.26 7.60
N LEU A 97 20.58 -5.28 6.28
CA LEU A 97 19.61 -4.45 5.57
C LEU A 97 18.22 -5.09 5.60
N ALA A 98 17.40 -4.65 6.56
CA ALA A 98 16.03 -5.10 6.71
C ALA A 98 15.08 -4.24 5.87
N SER A 99 14.64 -4.79 4.74
CA SER A 99 13.80 -4.09 3.77
C SER A 99 12.35 -4.01 4.24
N GLY A 100 11.66 -2.95 3.84
CA GLY A 100 10.22 -2.81 3.98
C GLY A 100 9.50 -3.60 2.89
N GLY A 101 8.34 -4.15 3.25
CA GLY A 101 7.46 -4.82 2.32
C GLY A 101 6.80 -3.85 1.33
N CYS A 102 6.51 -4.32 0.12
CA CYS A 102 5.81 -3.54 -0.89
C CYS A 102 4.31 -3.44 -0.64
N GLY A 103 3.68 -2.40 -1.17
CA GLY A 103 2.22 -2.30 -1.21
C GLY A 103 1.63 -3.23 -2.27
N ALA A 104 0.43 -3.76 -2.00
CA ALA A 104 -0.36 -4.45 -3.00
C ALA A 104 -1.03 -3.46 -3.96
N GLY A 105 -1.27 -3.92 -5.19
CA GLY A 105 -2.13 -3.26 -6.15
C GLY A 105 -3.46 -3.99 -6.30
N TRP A 106 -4.38 -3.37 -7.04
CA TRP A 106 -5.68 -3.93 -7.41
C TRP A 106 -5.55 -5.29 -8.09
N LEU A 107 -4.60 -5.43 -9.02
CA LEU A 107 -4.41 -6.63 -9.83
C LEU A 107 -3.58 -7.71 -9.15
N GLY A 108 -2.98 -7.43 -7.99
CA GLY A 108 -2.15 -8.43 -7.33
C GLY A 108 -1.26 -7.90 -6.22
N LYS A 109 -0.71 -8.84 -5.45
CA LYS A 109 0.34 -8.58 -4.48
C LYS A 109 1.72 -8.57 -5.14
N THR A 110 2.72 -8.09 -4.40
CA THR A 110 4.10 -8.14 -4.87
C THR A 110 4.61 -9.58 -5.03
N LYS A 111 5.47 -9.78 -6.03
CA LYS A 111 6.24 -11.02 -6.23
C LYS A 111 7.64 -10.93 -5.64
N SER A 112 8.04 -9.77 -5.09
CA SER A 112 9.31 -9.61 -4.39
C SER A 112 9.39 -10.61 -3.24
N LYS A 113 10.46 -11.41 -3.22
CA LYS A 113 10.71 -12.36 -2.14
C LYS A 113 11.29 -11.63 -0.94
N LYS A 114 11.04 -12.16 0.26
CA LYS A 114 11.88 -11.85 1.41
C LYS A 114 13.26 -12.43 1.16
N GLU A 115 14.29 -11.63 1.35
CA GLU A 115 15.67 -12.09 1.28
C GLU A 115 16.14 -12.54 2.67
N THR A 116 15.58 -11.93 3.74
CA THR A 116 15.88 -12.28 5.12
C THR A 116 14.62 -12.28 6.01
N LYS A 117 14.71 -12.90 7.18
CA LYS A 117 13.63 -12.87 8.20
C LYS A 117 13.34 -11.47 8.76
N ASN A 118 14.30 -10.57 8.59
CA ASN A 118 14.23 -9.19 9.03
C ASN A 118 13.43 -8.31 8.05
N ASP A 119 13.12 -8.81 6.86
CA ASP A 119 12.34 -8.08 5.87
C ASP A 119 10.84 -8.10 6.21
N GLY A 120 10.20 -6.95 6.03
CA GLY A 120 8.76 -6.81 6.04
C GLY A 120 8.11 -7.55 4.87
N GLU A 121 6.93 -8.11 5.11
CA GLU A 121 6.11 -8.72 4.06
C GLU A 121 5.41 -7.67 3.23
N GLY A 122 5.29 -7.93 1.92
CA GLY A 122 4.37 -7.17 1.11
C GLY A 122 2.91 -7.39 1.53
N GLY A 123 2.07 -6.39 1.30
CA GLY A 123 0.63 -6.50 1.55
C GLY A 123 -0.06 -7.48 0.59
N GLY A 124 -1.23 -7.96 0.99
CA GLY A 124 -2.12 -8.79 0.18
C GLY A 124 -3.09 -7.95 -0.67
N SER A 125 -3.38 -8.42 -1.88
CA SER A 125 -4.45 -7.84 -2.71
C SER A 125 -5.81 -8.45 -2.36
N ARG A 126 -6.82 -8.20 -3.19
CA ARG A 126 -8.17 -8.79 -3.06
C ARG A 126 -8.15 -10.30 -2.83
N ALA A 127 -7.31 -11.02 -3.57
CA ALA A 127 -7.20 -12.48 -3.48
C ALA A 127 -6.65 -12.98 -2.13
N GLN A 128 -6.04 -12.10 -1.34
CA GLN A 128 -5.60 -12.39 0.03
C GLN A 128 -6.48 -11.69 1.08
N GLY A 129 -7.64 -11.17 0.69
CA GLY A 129 -8.54 -10.46 1.60
C GLY A 129 -7.96 -9.13 2.10
N TRP A 130 -7.13 -8.45 1.28
CA TRP A 130 -6.58 -7.12 1.59
C TRP A 130 -5.70 -7.05 2.84
N ILE A 131 -5.19 -8.19 3.32
CA ILE A 131 -4.37 -8.25 4.53
C ILE A 131 -3.14 -7.35 4.42
N GLY A 132 -2.80 -6.69 5.52
CA GLY A 132 -1.55 -5.96 5.64
C GLY A 132 -0.36 -6.89 5.85
N GLY A 133 0.83 -6.48 5.40
CA GLY A 133 2.06 -7.23 5.55
C GLY A 133 2.55 -7.31 7.00
N ARG A 134 3.13 -8.45 7.38
CA ARG A 134 3.80 -8.61 8.68
C ARG A 134 5.15 -7.89 8.69
N PRO A 135 5.57 -7.35 9.85
CA PRO A 135 6.91 -6.79 10.00
C PRO A 135 7.97 -7.90 9.94
N GLY A 136 9.24 -7.49 9.82
CA GLY A 136 10.38 -8.35 10.10
C GLY A 136 10.37 -8.91 11.53
N ASP A 137 11.12 -9.99 11.75
CA ASP A 137 11.18 -10.71 13.03
C ASP A 137 11.47 -9.80 14.23
N GLY A 138 10.50 -9.71 15.14
CA GLY A 138 10.61 -8.93 16.37
C GLY A 138 10.22 -7.45 16.25
N GLY A 139 9.82 -6.99 15.06
CA GLY A 139 9.24 -5.66 14.85
C GLY A 139 7.71 -5.65 15.01
N THR A 140 7.13 -4.45 15.14
CA THR A 140 5.66 -4.25 15.23
C THR A 140 5.07 -3.44 14.09
N GLY A 141 5.88 -2.97 13.14
CA GLY A 141 5.45 -2.17 11.99
C GLY A 141 4.61 -2.96 10.99
N ARG A 142 3.40 -3.39 11.37
CA ARG A 142 2.46 -4.09 10.49
C ARG A 142 1.91 -3.14 9.43
N GLY A 143 1.81 -3.62 8.19
CA GLY A 143 1.08 -2.93 7.15
C GLY A 143 -0.42 -2.87 7.49
N GLY A 144 -1.07 -1.80 7.05
CA GLY A 144 -2.51 -1.62 7.23
C GLY A 144 -3.34 -2.51 6.31
N PHE A 145 -4.56 -2.85 6.76
CA PHE A 145 -5.57 -3.49 5.92
C PHE A 145 -5.87 -2.63 4.69
N GLY A 146 -6.06 -3.24 3.52
CA GLY A 146 -5.98 -2.56 2.22
C GLY A 146 -4.65 -2.78 1.52
N GLY A 147 -3.85 -3.76 1.96
CA GLY A 147 -2.63 -4.19 1.27
C GLY A 147 -1.39 -3.32 1.53
N GLY A 148 -1.28 -2.67 2.68
CA GLY A 148 -0.04 -2.01 3.10
C GLY A 148 1.06 -3.03 3.40
N GLY A 149 2.32 -2.70 3.11
CA GLY A 149 3.49 -3.52 3.41
C GLY A 149 3.98 -3.36 4.86
N GLY A 150 4.56 -4.41 5.44
CA GLY A 150 5.17 -4.36 6.76
C GLY A 150 6.54 -3.67 6.75
N GLY A 151 6.95 -3.09 7.86
CA GLY A 151 8.29 -2.54 8.06
C GLY A 151 9.35 -3.61 8.26
N GLY A 152 10.58 -3.32 7.84
CA GLY A 152 11.75 -4.13 8.17
C GLY A 152 12.19 -3.93 9.62
N GLU A 153 12.93 -4.89 10.15
CA GLU A 153 13.47 -4.87 11.51
C GLU A 153 14.97 -5.20 11.50
N SER A 154 15.83 -4.31 12.00
CA SER A 154 17.27 -4.58 12.14
C SER A 154 17.81 -4.06 13.46
N SER A 155 18.52 -4.91 14.20
CA SER A 155 19.17 -4.50 15.46
C SER A 155 20.44 -3.67 15.23
N LEU A 156 21.03 -3.71 14.02
CA LEU A 156 22.35 -3.14 13.74
C LEU A 156 22.30 -1.86 12.91
N THR A 157 21.44 -1.78 11.89
CA THR A 157 21.52 -0.73 10.86
C THR A 157 20.20 -0.03 10.54
N TYR A 158 19.14 -0.20 11.33
CA TYR A 158 17.78 0.31 11.08
C TYR A 158 16.99 -0.46 10.01
N GLY A 159 15.73 -0.76 10.31
CA GLY A 159 14.75 -1.30 9.40
C GLY A 159 14.08 -0.24 8.54
N ALA A 160 13.71 -0.61 7.31
CA ALA A 160 13.10 0.28 6.34
C ALA A 160 11.56 0.29 6.45
N GLY A 161 10.94 1.40 6.07
CA GLY A 161 9.49 1.56 6.10
C GLY A 161 8.77 0.72 5.05
N GLY A 162 7.64 0.10 5.43
CA GLY A 162 6.76 -0.60 4.50
C GLY A 162 6.04 0.36 3.55
N ALA A 163 5.59 -0.10 2.40
CA ALA A 163 4.95 0.75 1.40
C ALA A 163 3.42 0.71 1.43
N GLY A 164 2.76 1.75 0.91
CA GLY A 164 1.31 1.87 0.92
C GLY A 164 0.61 1.02 -0.14
N GLY A 165 -0.53 0.43 0.18
CA GLY A 165 -1.40 -0.26 -0.78
C GLY A 165 -2.24 0.72 -1.62
N GLY A 166 -2.83 0.29 -2.73
CA GLY A 166 -3.67 1.17 -3.55
C GLY A 166 -4.13 0.54 -4.85
N TYR A 167 -4.57 1.36 -5.81
CA TYR A 167 -4.76 0.90 -7.19
C TYR A 167 -3.47 0.25 -7.69
N SER A 168 -2.37 0.99 -7.64
CA SER A 168 -1.03 0.42 -7.69
C SER A 168 -0.36 0.50 -6.33
N GLY A 169 0.44 -0.50 -5.99
CA GLY A 169 1.18 -0.52 -4.73
C GLY A 169 2.38 0.44 -4.73
N GLY A 170 2.73 0.98 -3.57
CA GLY A 170 3.98 1.72 -3.38
C GLY A 170 5.20 0.79 -3.35
N GLY A 171 6.37 1.32 -3.71
CA GLY A 171 7.63 0.59 -3.65
C GLY A 171 8.14 0.41 -2.22
N GLY A 172 8.49 -0.83 -1.85
CA GLY A 172 9.11 -1.16 -0.56
C GLY A 172 10.52 -0.57 -0.45
N ALA A 173 10.84 0.02 0.70
CA ALA A 173 12.17 0.59 0.91
C ALA A 173 13.23 -0.52 1.10
N VAL A 174 14.35 -0.42 0.38
CA VAL A 174 15.38 -1.49 0.30
C VAL A 174 16.66 -1.18 1.08
N SER A 175 16.69 -0.06 1.80
CA SER A 175 17.88 0.36 2.54
C SER A 175 17.53 0.89 3.92
N ALA A 176 18.49 0.74 4.82
CA ALA A 176 18.45 1.19 6.20
C ALA A 176 17.86 2.60 6.36
N GLY A 177 16.86 2.75 7.24
CA GLY A 177 16.31 4.05 7.63
C GLY A 177 15.42 4.74 6.58
N LEU A 178 15.20 4.14 5.41
CA LEU A 178 14.41 4.76 4.34
C LEU A 178 12.91 4.50 4.48
N GLY A 179 12.11 5.52 4.20
CA GLY A 179 10.65 5.44 4.18
C GLY A 179 10.10 4.81 2.90
N GLY A 180 8.98 4.08 3.02
CA GLY A 180 8.31 3.42 1.91
C GLY A 180 7.60 4.38 0.96
N GLY A 181 7.32 3.93 -0.25
CA GLY A 181 6.47 4.66 -1.22
C GLY A 181 4.98 4.57 -0.85
N GLY A 182 4.19 5.57 -1.25
CA GLY A 182 2.73 5.53 -1.17
C GLY A 182 2.09 4.88 -2.41
N GLY A 183 0.89 4.33 -2.25
CA GLY A 183 0.12 3.68 -3.31
C GLY A 183 -0.55 4.67 -4.27
N GLY A 184 -0.87 4.21 -5.47
CA GLY A 184 -1.61 4.94 -6.50
C GLY A 184 -3.11 4.95 -6.24
N SER A 185 -3.79 5.98 -6.75
CA SER A 185 -5.25 6.13 -6.70
C SER A 185 -5.87 5.92 -8.08
N PHE A 186 -7.13 5.52 -8.13
CA PHE A 186 -7.88 5.32 -9.37
C PHE A 186 -9.28 5.89 -9.23
N CYS A 187 -9.79 6.43 -10.34
CA CYS A 187 -11.20 6.73 -10.46
C CYS A 187 -11.71 6.38 -11.86
N GLY A 188 -12.81 5.63 -11.91
CA GLY A 188 -13.51 5.24 -13.14
C GLY A 188 -14.76 6.08 -13.44
N GLY A 189 -15.10 7.07 -12.61
CA GLY A 189 -16.24 7.96 -12.81
C GLY A 189 -15.91 9.18 -13.68
N SER A 190 -16.94 9.83 -14.22
CA SER A 190 -16.81 11.04 -15.06
C SER A 190 -16.50 12.32 -14.27
N ASP A 191 -16.96 12.42 -13.01
CA ASP A 191 -16.81 13.61 -12.15
C ASP A 191 -16.13 13.26 -10.82
N CYS A 192 -14.86 12.88 -10.89
CA CYS A 192 -14.10 12.55 -9.69
C CYS A 192 -12.72 13.17 -9.67
N SER A 193 -12.24 13.39 -8.45
CA SER A 193 -10.92 13.93 -8.17
C SER A 193 -10.16 13.01 -7.24
N THR A 194 -8.91 12.73 -7.56
CA THR A 194 -7.94 12.14 -6.64
C THR A 194 -7.07 13.25 -6.04
N VAL A 195 -6.72 13.12 -4.77
CA VAL A 195 -5.90 14.10 -4.06
C VAL A 195 -4.70 13.38 -3.48
N GLN A 196 -3.51 13.94 -3.70
CA GLN A 196 -2.28 13.41 -3.13
C GLN A 196 -2.20 13.82 -1.66
N GLY A 197 -1.85 12.87 -0.79
CA GLY A 197 -1.76 13.14 0.65
C GLY A 197 -2.26 12.02 1.52
N GLY A 198 -2.43 12.34 2.80
CA GLY A 198 -3.14 11.52 3.77
C GLY A 198 -4.53 12.08 4.07
N ASN A 199 -5.34 11.32 4.78
CA ASN A 199 -6.59 11.80 5.31
C ASN A 199 -6.30 12.69 6.54
N LEU A 200 -6.60 13.99 6.45
CA LEU A 200 -6.32 14.94 7.54
C LEU A 200 -7.24 14.75 8.75
N ASP A 201 -8.39 14.11 8.55
CA ASP A 201 -9.42 13.94 9.59
C ASP A 201 -9.27 12.63 10.37
N SER A 202 -8.42 11.70 9.89
CA SER A 202 -8.22 10.37 10.48
C SER A 202 -7.00 9.69 9.86
N ASP A 203 -6.30 8.84 10.62
CA ASP A 203 -5.20 8.02 10.07
C ASP A 203 -5.68 6.91 9.11
N GLN A 204 -6.99 6.68 9.03
CA GLN A 204 -7.59 5.66 8.18
C GLN A 204 -7.88 6.18 6.77
N GLY A 205 -8.03 5.24 5.83
CA GLY A 205 -8.34 5.54 4.44
C GLY A 205 -9.73 6.16 4.24
N ARG A 206 -9.86 6.94 3.17
CA ARG A 206 -11.09 7.67 2.85
C ARG A 206 -11.39 7.59 1.36
N VAL A 207 -12.62 7.22 1.05
CA VAL A 207 -13.24 7.36 -0.27
C VAL A 207 -14.59 8.03 -0.09
N LYS A 208 -14.98 8.89 -1.03
CA LYS A 208 -16.31 9.51 -1.06
C LYS A 208 -16.91 9.24 -2.43
N PHE A 209 -18.11 8.68 -2.48
CA PHE A 209 -18.87 8.49 -3.70
C PHE A 209 -20.29 8.95 -3.45
N ARG A 210 -20.94 9.49 -4.48
CA ARG A 210 -22.30 10.00 -4.44
C ARG A 210 -23.05 9.47 -5.66
N LEU A 211 -24.26 8.99 -5.45
CA LEU A 211 -25.18 8.69 -6.54
C LEU A 211 -25.76 10.01 -7.07
N LEU A 212 -25.55 10.31 -8.35
CA LEU A 212 -25.98 11.57 -8.96
C LEU A 212 -27.44 11.54 -9.45
N VAL A 213 -27.99 10.35 -9.72
CA VAL A 213 -29.42 10.18 -10.07
C VAL A 213 -29.91 8.84 -9.50
N PRO A 214 -30.99 8.81 -8.70
CA PRO A 214 -31.61 7.55 -8.30
C PRO A 214 -32.20 6.86 -9.53
N PHE A 215 -32.17 5.52 -9.55
CA PHE A 215 -32.93 4.74 -10.52
C PHE A 215 -34.40 5.13 -10.39
N VAL A 216 -34.95 5.76 -11.43
CA VAL A 216 -36.40 5.78 -11.62
C VAL A 216 -36.77 4.37 -12.07
N ASP A 217 -37.48 3.63 -11.22
CA ASP A 217 -38.16 2.41 -11.64
C ASP A 217 -39.12 2.80 -12.76
N ALA A 218 -38.71 2.60 -14.01
CA ALA A 218 -39.60 2.64 -15.16
C ALA A 218 -40.34 1.29 -15.19
N CYS A 219 -41.28 1.13 -14.27
CA CYS A 219 -42.37 0.18 -14.40
C CYS A 219 -43.65 1.00 -14.55
N ASP A 220 -43.95 1.40 -15.79
CA ASP A 220 -45.29 1.73 -16.28
C ASP A 220 -45.49 0.99 -17.61
#